data_AF-A0A9E2GTQ4-F1
#
_entry.id   AF-A0A9E2GTQ4-F1
#
_cell.length_a   1.000
_cell.length_b   1.000
_cell.length_c   1.000
_cell.angle_alpha   90.00
_cell.angle_beta   90.00
_cell.angle_gamma   90.00
#
_symmetry.space_group_name_H-M   'P 1'
#
loop_
_entity.id
_entity.type
_entity.pdbx_description
1 polymer ?
#
loop_
_entity_poly.entity_id
_entity_poly.type
_entity_poly.pdbx_seq_one_letter_code
_entity_poly.pdbx_strand_id
1 'polypeptide(L)'
;MFPFRIIFIFALFFGLTLAGCDDSSSSTNNVNNVTNNTNNVTNNVNNVTNNNNQLEIPDWTEATHGKIDPDYDLVFPQEAMQRFEIIVAPEQWAILQQDLDDHLAGTQGGPGIDLGDWEPVFVPCTVRYNGRDWYQVGIRVKGNSSLVATYNMNIEKFSFKLDFD
;
A
#
# COMPACT_ATOMS: atom_id res chain seq x y z
N MET A 1 -53.62 -20.87 0.74
CA MET A 1 -53.47 -21.50 -0.59
C MET A 1 -53.55 -20.38 -1.63
N PHE A 2 -52.41 -19.86 -2.06
CA PHE A 2 -52.29 -18.84 -3.11
C PHE A 2 -51.33 -19.38 -4.17
N PRO A 3 -51.68 -19.37 -5.47
CA PRO A 3 -50.92 -20.09 -6.48
C PRO A 3 -49.71 -19.30 -6.99
N PHE A 4 -48.57 -19.99 -6.95
CA PHE A 4 -47.34 -19.74 -7.69
C PHE A 4 -47.60 -19.37 -9.15
N ARG A 5 -47.00 -18.28 -9.64
CA ARG A 5 -46.75 -18.06 -11.08
C ARG A 5 -45.33 -17.54 -11.25
N ILE A 6 -44.42 -18.48 -11.52
CA ILE A 6 -43.06 -18.24 -12.00
C ILE A 6 -43.18 -17.77 -13.46
N ILE A 7 -42.75 -16.55 -13.74
CA ILE A 7 -42.56 -16.04 -15.09
C ILE A 7 -41.03 -15.96 -15.29
N PHE A 8 -40.50 -16.93 -16.04
CA PHE A 8 -39.12 -16.94 -16.51
C PHE A 8 -39.02 -16.01 -17.72
N ILE A 9 -38.46 -14.80 -17.56
CA ILE A 9 -38.10 -13.94 -18.69
C ILE A 9 -36.61 -14.19 -18.97
N PHE A 10 -36.35 -14.89 -20.07
CA PHE A 10 -35.03 -15.13 -20.61
C PHE A 10 -34.58 -13.88 -21.37
N ALA A 11 -33.85 -12.98 -20.71
CA ALA A 11 -33.27 -11.80 -21.34
C ALA A 11 -31.87 -12.16 -21.88
N LEU A 12 -31.81 -12.57 -23.16
CA LEU A 12 -30.56 -12.70 -23.90
C LEU A 12 -30.21 -11.33 -24.50
N PHE A 13 -29.51 -10.50 -23.74
CA PHE A 13 -28.82 -9.32 -24.26
C PHE A 13 -27.38 -9.71 -24.57
N PHE A 14 -27.10 -10.02 -25.84
CA PHE A 14 -25.75 -10.31 -26.32
C PHE A 14 -24.99 -8.97 -26.44
N GLY A 15 -23.96 -8.82 -25.61
CA GLY A 15 -23.21 -7.59 -25.42
C GLY A 15 -22.27 -7.25 -26.58
N LEU A 16 -22.42 -6.02 -27.04
CA LEU A 16 -21.40 -4.98 -27.28
C LEU A 16 -20.00 -5.43 -27.71
N THR A 17 -19.63 -5.00 -28.93
CA THR A 17 -18.28 -5.04 -29.50
C THR A 17 -17.36 -4.06 -28.78
N LEU A 18 -16.17 -4.52 -28.38
CA LEU A 18 -15.06 -3.64 -28.00
C LEU A 18 -13.92 -3.79 -29.01
N ALA A 19 -13.66 -2.71 -29.75
CA ALA A 19 -12.42 -2.50 -30.49
C ALA A 19 -11.32 -2.08 -29.51
N GLY A 20 -10.18 -2.76 -29.53
CA GLY A 20 -8.95 -2.33 -28.88
C GLY A 20 -7.90 -2.08 -29.97
N CYS A 21 -7.48 -0.82 -30.10
CA CYS A 21 -6.40 -0.40 -30.98
C CYS A 21 -5.02 -0.69 -30.39
N ASP A 22 -4.11 -0.86 -31.35
CA ASP A 22 -2.65 -0.99 -31.30
C ASP A 22 -1.95 0.22 -30.68
N ASP A 23 -0.78 -0.03 -30.07
CA ASP A 23 0.47 0.72 -30.25
C ASP A 23 1.45 0.36 -29.12
N SER A 24 2.64 -0.12 -29.49
CA SER A 24 3.89 0.59 -29.13
C SER A 24 5.11 -0.08 -29.75
N SER A 25 5.82 0.75 -30.50
CA SER A 25 7.05 0.52 -31.22
C SER A 25 8.24 0.24 -30.29
N SER A 26 8.86 -0.93 -30.44
CA SER A 26 10.20 -1.19 -29.92
C SER A 26 11.24 -0.81 -30.97
N SER A 27 11.91 0.33 -30.78
CA SER A 27 13.01 0.76 -31.63
C SER A 27 14.34 0.65 -30.89
N THR A 28 15.23 -0.20 -31.45
CA THR A 28 16.69 0.03 -31.65
C THR A 28 17.62 0.16 -30.43
N ASN A 29 18.92 -0.17 -30.44
CA ASN A 29 19.91 -0.40 -31.49
C ASN A 29 21.13 -1.17 -30.93
N ASN A 30 21.83 -1.82 -31.85
CA ASN A 30 23.15 -2.44 -31.78
C ASN A 30 24.28 -1.41 -31.56
N VAL A 31 25.45 -1.83 -31.01
CA VAL A 31 26.84 -1.53 -31.49
C VAL A 31 27.90 -1.31 -30.37
N ASN A 32 28.79 -2.31 -30.28
CA ASN A 32 30.27 -2.32 -30.23
C ASN A 32 31.12 -1.57 -29.16
N ASN A 33 31.96 -2.41 -28.56
CA ASN A 33 33.20 -2.26 -27.81
C ASN A 33 34.25 -1.27 -28.40
N VAL A 34 34.86 -0.41 -27.55
CA VAL A 34 36.16 0.26 -27.82
C VAL A 34 36.97 0.40 -26.51
N THR A 35 38.25 0.05 -26.61
CA THR A 35 39.28 -0.11 -25.57
C THR A 35 40.18 1.14 -25.43
N ASN A 36 40.56 1.47 -24.18
CA ASN A 36 41.75 2.19 -23.64
C ASN A 36 42.25 3.52 -24.26
N ASN A 37 42.35 4.60 -23.45
CA ASN A 37 43.63 5.26 -23.04
C ASN A 37 43.41 6.41 -22.00
N THR A 38 44.43 6.55 -21.15
CA THR A 38 44.74 7.33 -19.95
C THR A 38 44.78 8.88 -20.08
N ASN A 39 44.59 9.54 -18.91
CA ASN A 39 45.12 10.84 -18.44
C ASN A 39 44.23 12.11 -18.50
N ASN A 40 43.76 12.49 -17.30
CA ASN A 40 43.39 13.82 -16.77
C ASN A 40 43.57 15.05 -17.67
N VAL A 41 42.49 15.80 -17.92
CA VAL A 41 42.26 17.20 -17.47
C VAL A 41 40.80 17.58 -17.80
N THR A 42 40.02 17.70 -16.72
CA THR A 42 39.06 18.78 -16.39
C THR A 42 37.96 19.19 -17.38
N ASN A 43 36.73 19.10 -16.85
CA ASN A 43 35.46 19.74 -17.22
C ASN A 43 34.52 18.98 -18.18
N ASN A 44 33.36 18.69 -17.60
CA ASN A 44 32.11 18.20 -18.18
C ASN A 44 32.03 16.69 -18.47
N VAL A 45 31.74 15.92 -17.40
CA VAL A 45 31.07 14.63 -17.51
C VAL A 45 29.76 14.71 -16.71
N ASN A 46 28.73 15.30 -17.34
CA ASN A 46 27.37 14.86 -17.08
C ASN A 46 27.24 13.44 -17.64
N ASN A 47 27.27 12.41 -16.78
CA ASN A 47 26.40 11.23 -16.87
C ASN A 47 26.83 10.14 -15.89
N VAL A 48 26.06 9.94 -14.82
CA VAL A 48 25.40 8.64 -14.60
C VAL A 48 24.02 8.98 -14.04
N THR A 49 23.00 8.42 -14.67
CA THR A 49 21.58 8.53 -14.37
C THR A 49 21.29 8.39 -12.87
N ASN A 50 21.16 9.51 -12.16
CA ASN A 50 20.38 9.51 -10.95
C ASN A 50 18.93 9.61 -11.42
N ASN A 51 18.24 8.48 -11.54
CA ASN A 51 16.82 8.47 -11.26
C ASN A 51 16.71 8.54 -9.73
N ASN A 52 17.11 9.68 -9.16
CA ASN A 52 16.89 9.96 -7.75
C ASN A 52 15.39 10.19 -7.59
N ASN A 53 14.65 9.09 -7.46
CA ASN A 53 13.46 9.01 -6.61
C ASN A 53 13.89 9.26 -5.16
N GLN A 54 14.51 10.42 -4.91
CA GLN A 54 14.81 10.89 -3.58
C GLN A 54 13.48 11.38 -3.03
N LEU A 55 12.97 10.69 -2.02
CA LEU A 55 11.77 11.14 -1.33
C LEU A 55 12.05 12.52 -0.75
N GLU A 56 11.26 13.50 -1.18
CA GLU A 56 11.31 14.83 -0.62
C GLU A 56 10.64 14.79 0.76
N ILE A 57 11.41 15.13 1.80
CA ILE A 57 10.98 15.12 3.21
C ILE A 57 11.07 16.54 3.81
N PRO A 58 10.34 17.53 3.26
CA PRO A 58 10.51 18.94 3.63
C PRO A 58 10.19 19.24 5.10
N ASP A 59 9.36 18.41 5.74
CA ASP A 59 8.88 18.61 7.11
C ASP A 59 9.70 17.84 8.16
N TRP A 60 10.76 17.15 7.73
CA TRP A 60 11.62 16.40 8.63
C TRP A 60 12.41 17.33 9.54
N THR A 61 12.31 17.12 10.85
CA THR A 61 13.13 17.80 11.86
C THR A 61 13.42 16.84 13.00
N GLU A 62 14.55 17.02 13.70
CA GLU A 62 14.89 16.23 14.90
C GLU A 62 13.79 16.32 15.98
N ALA A 63 13.10 17.46 16.09
CA ALA A 63 12.04 17.65 17.06
C ALA A 63 10.76 16.83 16.75
N THR A 64 10.57 16.40 15.50
CA THR A 64 9.34 15.71 15.07
C THR A 64 9.60 14.27 14.63
N HIS A 65 10.82 13.96 14.19
CA HIS A 65 11.21 12.65 13.66
C HIS A 65 12.42 12.06 14.39
N GLY A 66 13.00 12.78 15.34
CA GLY A 66 14.10 12.34 16.16
C GLY A 66 13.65 11.60 17.42
N LYS A 67 14.60 10.92 18.05
CA LYS A 67 14.36 10.23 19.33
C LYS A 67 14.56 11.21 20.48
N ILE A 68 13.51 11.94 20.81
CA ILE A 68 13.50 12.95 21.88
C ILE A 68 12.61 12.55 23.05
N ASP A 69 12.59 13.37 24.11
CA ASP A 69 11.69 13.18 25.25
C ASP A 69 10.23 13.29 24.80
N PRO A 70 9.35 12.34 25.20
CA PRO A 70 7.95 12.37 24.81
C PRO A 70 7.17 13.57 25.37
N ASP A 71 6.40 14.24 24.52
CA ASP A 71 5.46 15.29 24.91
C ASP A 71 4.05 14.71 25.17
N TYR A 72 3.79 14.32 26.42
CA TYR A 72 2.51 13.70 26.80
C TYR A 72 1.34 14.67 26.82
N ASP A 73 1.57 15.96 27.10
CA ASP A 73 0.51 16.97 27.13
C ASP A 73 -0.04 17.20 25.73
N LEU A 74 0.84 17.17 24.72
CA LEU A 74 0.45 17.17 23.32
C LEU A 74 -0.29 15.88 22.94
N VAL A 75 0.22 14.70 23.32
CA VAL A 75 -0.31 13.39 22.88
C VAL A 75 -1.65 13.02 23.55
N PHE A 76 -1.85 13.40 24.81
CA PHE A 76 -3.04 13.05 25.61
C PHE A 76 -3.79 14.28 26.16
N PRO A 77 -4.33 15.15 25.27
CA PRO A 77 -5.12 16.29 25.70
C PRO A 77 -6.41 15.82 26.38
N GLN A 78 -6.83 16.49 27.46
CA GLN A 78 -8.04 16.11 28.22
C GLN A 78 -9.35 16.45 27.51
N GLU A 79 -9.33 17.44 26.61
CA GLU A 79 -10.52 18.00 25.98
C GLU A 79 -10.55 17.80 24.45
N ALA A 80 -9.61 17.02 23.91
CA ALA A 80 -9.52 16.77 22.48
C ALA A 80 -9.15 15.31 22.19
N MET A 81 -9.52 14.84 21.01
CA MET A 81 -9.07 13.56 20.49
C MET A 81 -8.02 13.80 19.41
N GLN A 82 -6.96 13.00 19.44
CA GLN A 82 -5.96 13.04 18.39
C GLN A 82 -6.50 12.47 17.09
N ARG A 83 -6.08 13.10 15.99
CA ARG A 83 -6.39 12.66 14.64
C ARG A 83 -5.09 12.37 13.91
N PHE A 84 -5.01 11.16 13.37
CA PHE A 84 -3.98 10.76 12.44
C PHE A 84 -4.63 10.48 11.09
N GLU A 85 -3.94 10.84 10.02
CA GLU A 85 -4.29 10.44 8.67
C GLU A 85 -3.27 9.38 8.24
N ILE A 86 -3.75 8.21 7.85
CA ILE A 86 -2.90 7.16 7.28
C ILE A 86 -3.26 7.06 5.81
N ILE A 87 -2.30 7.38 4.96
CA ILE A 87 -2.48 7.50 3.52
C ILE A 87 -1.72 6.35 2.88
N VAL A 88 -2.47 5.39 2.32
CA VAL A 88 -1.93 4.23 1.62
C VAL A 88 -2.22 4.41 0.14
N ALA A 89 -1.21 4.20 -0.72
CA ALA A 89 -1.43 4.22 -2.16
C ALA A 89 -2.38 3.08 -2.58
N PRO A 90 -3.28 3.27 -3.55
CA PRO A 90 -4.25 2.24 -3.94
C PRO A 90 -3.59 0.92 -4.34
N GLU A 91 -2.44 0.96 -5.00
CA GLU A 91 -1.69 -0.21 -5.44
C GLU A 91 -1.12 -0.99 -4.24
N GLN A 92 -0.68 -0.28 -3.20
CA GLN A 92 -0.19 -0.87 -1.96
C GLN A 92 -1.33 -1.47 -1.13
N TRP A 93 -2.49 -0.79 -1.11
CA TRP A 93 -3.68 -1.34 -0.47
C TRP A 93 -4.16 -2.62 -1.16
N ALA A 94 -4.10 -2.67 -2.50
CA ALA A 94 -4.46 -3.86 -3.27
C ALA A 94 -3.55 -5.06 -2.94
N ILE A 95 -2.23 -4.84 -2.78
CA ILE A 95 -1.29 -5.88 -2.34
C ILE A 95 -1.69 -6.44 -0.97
N LEU A 96 -2.04 -5.55 -0.03
CA LEU A 96 -2.47 -5.94 1.30
C LEU A 96 -3.78 -6.74 1.26
N GLN A 97 -4.77 -6.33 0.45
CA GLN A 97 -6.02 -7.07 0.31
C GLN A 97 -5.81 -8.45 -0.32
N GLN A 98 -4.97 -8.55 -1.35
CA GLN A 98 -4.66 -9.82 -1.98
C GLN A 98 -4.01 -10.81 -1.00
N ASP A 99 -3.07 -10.35 -0.16
CA ASP A 99 -2.46 -11.19 0.87
C ASP A 99 -3.49 -11.71 1.89
N LEU A 100 -4.46 -10.87 2.28
CA LEU A 100 -5.58 -11.32 3.12
C LEU A 100 -6.45 -12.34 2.40
N ASP A 101 -6.78 -12.12 1.14
CA ASP A 101 -7.59 -13.07 0.34
C ASP A 101 -6.89 -14.43 0.21
N ASP A 102 -5.60 -14.43 -0.08
CA ASP A 102 -4.81 -15.65 -0.30
C ASP A 102 -4.76 -16.55 0.95
N HIS A 103 -4.82 -15.95 2.16
CA HIS A 103 -4.66 -16.68 3.42
C HIS A 103 -5.95 -16.82 4.24
N LEU A 104 -6.92 -15.92 4.08
CA LEU A 104 -8.15 -15.91 4.89
C LEU A 104 -9.38 -16.38 4.13
N ALA A 105 -9.37 -16.39 2.79
CA ALA A 105 -10.53 -16.83 2.02
C ALA A 105 -10.93 -18.28 2.40
N GLY A 106 -12.19 -18.44 2.79
CA GLY A 106 -12.72 -19.75 3.22
C GLY A 106 -12.34 -20.16 4.65
N THR A 107 -11.56 -19.36 5.38
CA THR A 107 -11.27 -19.61 6.80
C THR A 107 -12.51 -19.31 7.64
N GLN A 108 -13.07 -20.32 8.30
CA GLN A 108 -14.26 -20.14 9.13
C GLN A 108 -13.92 -19.42 10.45
N GLY A 109 -14.59 -18.29 10.72
CA GLY A 109 -14.48 -17.51 11.95
C GLY A 109 -14.90 -18.25 13.23
N GLY A 110 -14.25 -17.97 14.36
CA GLY A 110 -14.51 -18.63 15.63
C GLY A 110 -13.44 -18.35 16.71
N PRO A 111 -13.76 -18.60 18.00
CA PRO A 111 -12.78 -18.48 19.08
C PRO A 111 -11.66 -19.52 18.92
N GLY A 112 -10.40 -19.10 19.06
CA GLY A 112 -9.26 -20.01 19.06
C GLY A 112 -8.83 -20.51 17.67
N ILE A 113 -9.14 -19.77 16.61
CA ILE A 113 -8.57 -20.04 15.28
C ILE A 113 -7.06 -19.97 15.35
N ASP A 114 -6.42 -20.95 14.73
CA ASP A 114 -5.00 -20.97 14.46
C ASP A 114 -4.78 -20.57 12.99
N LEU A 115 -4.05 -19.47 12.78
CA LEU A 115 -3.66 -18.99 11.45
C LEU A 115 -2.25 -19.46 11.06
N GLY A 116 -1.63 -20.31 11.88
CA GLY A 116 -0.25 -20.75 11.71
C GLY A 116 0.75 -19.60 11.83
N ASP A 117 1.88 -19.76 11.17
CA ASP A 117 3.00 -18.81 11.19
C ASP A 117 2.88 -17.69 10.14
N TRP A 118 1.71 -17.54 9.51
CA TRP A 118 1.50 -16.48 8.53
C TRP A 118 1.43 -15.12 9.24
N GLU A 119 2.23 -14.19 8.74
CA GLU A 119 2.14 -12.78 9.09
C GLU A 119 1.75 -11.97 7.86
N PRO A 120 0.71 -11.12 7.95
CA PRO A 120 0.32 -10.29 6.82
C PRO A 120 1.47 -9.41 6.32
N VAL A 121 1.43 -9.02 5.05
CA VAL A 121 2.47 -8.20 4.44
C VAL A 121 2.52 -6.77 5.02
N PHE A 122 3.73 -6.21 5.14
CA PHE A 122 3.93 -4.77 5.36
C PHE A 122 3.90 -4.02 4.04
N VAL A 123 3.12 -2.96 3.96
CA VAL A 123 3.08 -2.05 2.81
C VAL A 123 3.46 -0.63 3.25
N PRO A 124 4.10 0.18 2.40
CA PRO A 124 4.44 1.55 2.76
C PRO A 124 3.22 2.46 2.76
N CYS A 125 3.18 3.36 3.73
CA CYS A 125 2.17 4.42 3.86
C CYS A 125 2.80 5.73 4.31
N THR A 126 2.05 6.81 4.19
CA THR A 126 2.36 8.08 4.85
C THR A 126 1.47 8.23 6.08
N VAL A 127 2.07 8.52 7.23
CA VAL A 127 1.32 8.91 8.43
C VAL A 127 1.41 10.42 8.56
N ARG A 128 0.26 11.09 8.64
CA ARG A 128 0.17 12.54 8.81
C ARG A 128 -0.45 12.89 10.15
N TYR A 129 0.22 13.80 10.87
CA TYR A 129 -0.23 14.32 12.16
C TYR A 129 0.08 15.82 12.25
N ASN A 130 -0.93 16.63 12.56
CA ASN A 130 -0.83 18.09 12.66
C ASN A 130 -0.13 18.76 11.46
N GLY A 131 -0.41 18.26 10.25
CA GLY A 131 0.15 18.79 9.00
C GLY A 131 1.60 18.40 8.72
N ARG A 132 2.18 17.47 9.48
CA ARG A 132 3.51 16.89 9.24
C ARG A 132 3.38 15.45 8.79
N ASP A 133 4.26 15.05 7.89
CA ASP A 133 4.23 13.73 7.25
C ASP A 133 5.44 12.90 7.66
N TRP A 134 5.18 11.69 8.13
CA TRP A 134 6.14 10.60 8.24
C TRP A 134 5.98 9.75 7.00
N TYR A 135 6.97 9.84 6.12
CA TYR A 135 6.99 9.14 4.84
C TYR A 135 7.48 7.71 5.00
N GLN A 136 6.97 6.81 4.16
CA GLN A 136 7.39 5.40 4.10
C GLN A 136 7.28 4.61 5.42
N VAL A 137 6.29 4.94 6.25
CA VAL A 137 5.95 4.14 7.44
C VAL A 137 5.38 2.80 6.97
N GLY A 138 5.87 1.70 7.53
CA GLY A 138 5.30 0.37 7.26
C GLY A 138 3.96 0.20 7.95
N ILE A 139 2.91 -0.17 7.21
CA ILE A 139 1.62 -0.57 7.76
C ILE A 139 1.32 -2.03 7.46
N ARG A 140 0.83 -2.76 8.46
CA ARG A 140 0.42 -4.15 8.36
C ARG A 140 -0.88 -4.38 9.13
N VAL A 141 -1.77 -5.23 8.62
CA VAL A 141 -2.94 -5.68 9.37
C VAL A 141 -2.54 -6.61 10.50
N LYS A 142 -3.17 -6.45 11.66
CA LYS A 142 -2.92 -7.27 12.85
C LYS A 142 -4.22 -7.84 13.40
N GLY A 143 -4.12 -9.05 13.94
CA GLY A 143 -5.19 -9.73 14.64
C GLY A 143 -5.10 -11.22 14.35
N ASN A 144 -5.81 -12.02 15.15
CA ASN A 144 -6.04 -13.43 14.85
C ASN A 144 -7.55 -13.63 14.61
N SER A 145 -8.32 -14.02 15.63
CA SER A 145 -9.78 -14.18 15.50
C SER A 145 -10.50 -12.90 15.08
N SER A 146 -10.07 -11.74 15.57
CA SER A 146 -10.68 -10.45 15.17
C SER A 146 -10.44 -10.12 13.71
N LEU A 147 -9.27 -10.48 13.16
CA LEU A 147 -8.96 -10.26 11.75
C LEU A 147 -9.86 -11.15 10.87
N VAL A 148 -9.93 -12.44 11.17
CA VAL A 148 -10.77 -13.40 10.44
C VAL A 148 -12.25 -12.99 10.49
N ALA A 149 -12.73 -12.55 11.66
CA ALA A 149 -14.12 -12.08 11.81
C ALA A 149 -14.38 -10.84 10.96
N THR A 150 -13.53 -9.82 11.05
CA THR A 150 -13.63 -8.57 10.30
C THR A 150 -13.57 -8.82 8.78
N TYR A 151 -12.64 -9.67 8.33
CA TYR A 151 -12.49 -10.09 6.93
C TYR A 151 -13.75 -10.82 6.43
N ASN A 152 -14.20 -11.89 7.12
CA ASN A 152 -15.37 -12.67 6.71
C ASN A 152 -16.68 -11.88 6.73
N MET A 153 -16.78 -10.87 7.60
CA MET A 153 -17.93 -9.97 7.65
C MET A 153 -17.88 -8.88 6.59
N ASN A 154 -16.80 -8.82 5.79
CA ASN A 154 -16.52 -7.76 4.83
C ASN A 154 -16.59 -6.37 5.47
N ILE A 155 -16.04 -6.25 6.67
CA ILE A 155 -15.96 -4.99 7.42
C ILE A 155 -14.51 -4.51 7.30
N GLU A 156 -14.25 -3.38 6.66
CA GLU A 156 -12.89 -2.87 6.47
C GLU A 156 -12.36 -2.11 7.71
N LYS A 157 -12.64 -2.63 8.92
CA LYS A 157 -12.18 -2.06 10.19
C LYS A 157 -11.07 -2.91 10.78
N PHE A 158 -9.94 -2.91 10.08
CA PHE A 158 -8.77 -3.66 10.50
C PHE A 158 -8.05 -2.98 11.66
N SER A 159 -7.42 -3.80 12.50
CA SER A 159 -6.41 -3.30 13.43
C SER A 159 -5.07 -3.28 12.70
N PHE A 160 -4.25 -2.27 12.95
CA PHE A 160 -2.99 -2.09 12.24
C PHE A 160 -1.80 -2.10 13.20
N LYS A 161 -0.67 -2.61 12.71
CA LYS A 161 0.65 -2.36 13.27
C LYS A 161 1.34 -1.35 12.35
N LEU A 162 1.88 -0.29 12.95
CA LEU A 162 2.72 0.69 12.27
C LEU A 162 4.17 0.46 12.67
N ASP A 163 5.07 0.59 11.71
CA ASP A 163 6.52 0.48 11.87
C ASP A 163 7.19 1.73 11.33
N PHE A 164 7.81 2.49 12.22
CA PHE A 164 8.52 3.72 11.91
C PHE A 164 10.02 3.38 11.97
N ASP A 165 10.72 3.50 10.84
CA ASP A 165 12.17 3.32 10.72
C ASP A 165 12.95 4.47 11.38
#